data_AF-A0AAP0J3J6-F1
#
_entry.id   AF-A0AAP0J3J6-F1
#
_cell.length_a   1.000
_cell.length_b   1.000
_cell.length_c   1.000
_cell.angle_alpha   90.00
_cell.angle_beta   90.00
_cell.angle_gamma   90.00
#
_symmetry.space_group_name_H-M   'P 1'
#
loop_
_entity.id
_entity.type
_entity.pdbx_description
1 polymer ?
#
loop_
_entity_poly.entity_id
_entity_poly.type
_entity_poly.pdbx_seq_one_letter_code
_entity_poly.pdbx_strand_id
1 'polypeptide(L)'
;MVSSDSSSSLHFCVNVPKTKKTYCKNKECKKHTLHKVTQYKKGKDSLAAQGKRRYDRKQSGYGGQTKPVFHKKAKTTKKIVLRLQCQSCKHVSQHPIKEEWYKLGLWEYVDMAVYVGTFVPTDFRPYTALNIHA
;
A
#
# COMPACT_ATOMS: atom_id res chain seq x y z
N MET A 1 -34.92 24.84 -16.49
CA MET A 1 -33.55 25.25 -16.11
C MET A 1 -33.37 24.94 -14.64
N VAL A 2 -32.80 23.78 -14.30
CA VAL A 2 -32.33 23.51 -12.93
C VAL A 2 -30.87 23.12 -13.10
N SER A 3 -30.01 24.05 -12.69
CA SER A 3 -28.56 23.98 -12.87
C SER A 3 -28.00 22.77 -12.15
N SER A 4 -27.28 21.95 -12.90
CA SER A 4 -26.48 20.84 -12.41
C SER A 4 -25.26 21.37 -11.64
N ASP A 5 -25.38 21.47 -10.33
CA ASP A 5 -24.23 21.67 -9.44
C ASP A 5 -23.41 20.37 -9.39
N SER A 6 -22.53 20.22 -10.39
CA SER A 6 -21.42 19.28 -10.37
C SER A 6 -20.46 19.68 -9.25
N SER A 7 -20.75 19.21 -8.04
CA SER A 7 -19.85 19.28 -6.88
C SER A 7 -18.62 18.43 -7.17
N SER A 8 -17.58 19.06 -7.71
CA SER A 8 -16.25 18.47 -7.80
C SER A 8 -15.72 18.27 -6.39
N SER A 9 -15.96 17.08 -5.82
CA SER A 9 -15.33 16.66 -4.58
C SER A 9 -13.82 16.63 -4.82
N LEU A 10 -13.12 17.68 -4.38
CA LEU A 10 -11.67 17.74 -4.39
C LEU A 10 -11.15 16.65 -3.46
N HIS A 11 -10.83 15.51 -4.08
CA HIS A 11 -10.24 14.39 -3.40
C HIS A 11 -8.77 14.71 -3.12
N PHE A 12 -8.46 15.10 -1.89
CA PHE A 12 -7.08 15.34 -1.44
C PHE A 12 -6.33 14.00 -1.36
N CYS A 13 -5.75 13.54 -2.49
CA CYS A 13 -4.86 12.39 -2.52
C CYS A 13 -3.53 12.73 -1.82
N VAL A 14 -3.11 11.91 -0.86
CA VAL A 14 -1.74 11.99 -0.34
C VAL A 14 -0.79 11.39 -1.36
N ASN A 15 -0.02 12.25 -2.01
CA ASN A 15 0.94 11.84 -3.01
C ASN A 15 2.26 11.41 -2.35
N VAL A 16 2.66 10.14 -2.49
CA VAL A 16 3.96 9.65 -2.00
C VAL A 16 4.81 9.16 -3.16
N PRO A 17 6.05 9.65 -3.29
CA PRO A 17 6.93 9.27 -4.40
C PRO A 17 7.33 7.79 -4.30
N LYS A 18 7.41 7.11 -5.45
CA LYS A 18 7.88 5.71 -5.53
C LYS A 18 9.35 5.55 -5.17
N THR A 19 10.13 6.61 -5.31
CA THR A 19 11.55 6.64 -4.99
C THR A 19 11.87 7.84 -4.12
N LYS A 20 12.60 7.62 -3.01
CA LYS A 20 13.02 8.67 -2.08
C LYS A 20 14.52 8.58 -1.81
N LYS A 21 15.23 9.71 -1.84
CA LYS A 21 16.61 9.78 -1.30
C LYS A 21 16.53 9.84 0.22
N THR A 22 17.09 8.85 0.91
CA THR A 22 17.14 8.82 2.38
C THR A 22 18.40 8.11 2.87
N TYR A 23 18.73 8.29 4.14
CA TYR A 23 19.93 7.74 4.74
C TYR A 23 19.80 6.23 4.91
N CYS A 24 20.74 5.47 4.35
CA CYS A 24 20.78 4.03 4.58
C CYS A 24 21.61 3.71 5.82
N LYS A 25 20.97 3.10 6.83
CA LYS A 25 21.61 2.68 8.09
C LYS A 25 22.53 1.47 7.95
N ASN A 26 22.55 0.81 6.79
CA ASN A 26 23.41 -0.36 6.59
C ASN A 26 24.89 0.04 6.64
N LYS A 27 25.72 -0.81 7.24
CA LYS A 27 27.15 -0.58 7.48
C LYS A 27 27.93 -0.34 6.18
N GLU A 28 27.50 -0.96 5.08
CA GLU A 28 28.12 -0.86 3.76
C GLU A 28 27.76 0.43 3.01
N CYS A 29 26.58 1.00 3.29
CA CYS A 29 26.11 2.18 2.57
C CYS A 29 26.47 3.46 3.34
N LYS A 30 26.04 3.59 4.60
CA LYS A 30 26.20 4.78 5.48
C LYS A 30 26.07 6.14 4.78
N LYS A 31 25.25 6.21 3.72
CA LYS A 31 25.10 7.36 2.84
C LYS A 31 23.65 7.49 2.40
N HIS A 32 23.31 8.66 1.86
CA HIS A 32 22.00 8.88 1.26
C HIS A 32 21.94 8.19 -0.11
N THR A 33 21.06 7.21 -0.25
CA THR A 33 20.85 6.48 -1.50
C THR A 33 19.39 6.58 -1.94
N LEU A 34 19.13 6.21 -3.18
CA LEU A 34 17.76 6.04 -3.67
C LEU A 34 17.14 4.79 -3.03
N HIS A 35 15.93 4.95 -2.49
CA HIS A 35 15.15 3.88 -1.88
C HIS A 35 13.84 3.73 -2.64
N LYS A 36 13.47 2.48 -2.94
CA LYS A 36 12.14 2.13 -3.44
C LYS A 36 11.14 2.16 -2.28
N VAL A 37 10.11 2.98 -2.41
CA VAL A 37 9.04 3.16 -1.45
C VAL A 37 7.90 2.21 -1.84
N THR A 38 7.49 1.35 -0.92
CA THR A 38 6.33 0.45 -1.09
C THR A 38 5.47 0.48 0.16
N GLN A 39 4.19 0.14 0.04
CA GLN A 39 3.32 0.01 1.21
C GLN A 39 3.63 -1.30 1.95
N TYR A 40 3.69 -1.24 3.28
CA TYR A 40 3.76 -2.44 4.11
C TYR A 40 2.44 -3.23 4.01
N LYS A 41 2.55 -4.51 3.70
CA LYS A 41 1.44 -5.47 3.78
C LYS A 41 1.72 -6.43 4.93
N LYS A 42 0.72 -6.61 5.80
CA LYS A 42 0.80 -7.64 6.85
C LYS A 42 0.78 -9.01 6.18
N GLY A 43 1.73 -9.88 6.52
CA GLY A 43 1.71 -11.28 6.08
C GLY A 43 0.61 -12.09 6.77
N LYS A 44 0.40 -13.32 6.29
CA LYS A 44 -0.46 -14.30 6.96
C LYS A 44 0.14 -14.68 8.31
N ASP A 45 -0.71 -14.80 9.33
CA ASP A 45 -0.27 -15.21 10.66
C ASP A 45 0.17 -16.68 10.64
N SER A 46 1.34 -16.99 11.23
CA SER A 46 1.91 -18.34 11.25
C SER A 46 1.21 -19.25 12.27
N LEU A 47 0.91 -20.48 11.88
CA LEU A 47 0.29 -21.49 12.75
C LEU A 47 1.27 -22.06 13.79
N ALA A 48 2.56 -22.09 13.46
CA ALA A 48 3.61 -22.62 14.34
C ALA A 48 3.96 -21.67 15.51
N ALA A 49 3.48 -20.42 15.47
CA ALA A 49 3.71 -19.44 16.52
C ALA A 49 3.20 -19.95 17.87
N GLN A 50 3.99 -19.75 18.93
CA GLN A 50 3.66 -20.24 20.28
C GLN A 50 2.27 -19.79 20.76
N GLY A 51 1.90 -18.54 20.47
CA GLY A 51 0.59 -17.99 20.83
C GLY A 51 -0.57 -18.71 20.14
N LYS A 52 -0.42 -19.04 18.85
CA LYS A 52 -1.43 -19.78 18.09
C LYS A 52 -1.55 -21.22 18.56
N ARG A 53 -0.43 -21.92 18.75
CA ARG A 53 -0.42 -23.29 19.33
C ARG A 53 -1.11 -23.35 20.70
N ARG A 54 -0.82 -22.38 21.57
CA ARG A 54 -1.47 -22.27 22.89
C ARG A 54 -2.97 -22.01 22.76
N TYR A 55 -3.37 -21.12 21.84
CA TYR A 55 -4.77 -20.80 21.59
C TYR A 55 -5.55 -22.03 21.10
N ASP A 56 -5.00 -22.76 20.12
CA ASP A 56 -5.67 -23.92 19.52
C ASP A 56 -5.85 -25.06 20.54
N ARG A 57 -4.84 -25.34 21.36
CA ARG A 57 -4.95 -26.31 22.47
C ARG A 57 -5.94 -25.88 23.54
N LYS A 58 -6.09 -24.57 23.79
CA LYS A 58 -7.08 -24.07 24.74
C LYS A 58 -8.49 -24.13 24.15
N GLN A 59 -8.60 -23.90 22.85
CA GLN A 59 -9.86 -23.84 22.12
C GLN A 59 -10.46 -25.23 21.84
N SER A 60 -9.64 -26.29 21.83
CA SER A 60 -10.11 -27.67 21.68
C SER A 60 -10.83 -28.17 22.94
N GLY A 61 -11.91 -28.93 22.74
CA GLY A 61 -12.73 -29.52 23.80
C GLY A 61 -14.07 -28.79 23.99
N TYR A 62 -14.64 -28.92 25.18
CA TYR A 62 -15.89 -28.25 25.55
C TYR A 62 -15.62 -26.91 26.25
N GLY A 63 -16.64 -26.04 26.31
CA GLY A 63 -16.52 -24.73 26.97
C GLY A 63 -16.47 -23.53 26.02
N GLY A 64 -16.70 -23.72 24.72
CA GLY A 64 -16.93 -22.64 23.76
C GLY A 64 -15.71 -21.73 23.50
N GLN A 65 -15.96 -20.43 23.34
CA GLN A 65 -14.92 -19.46 22.97
C GLN A 65 -14.04 -19.09 24.17
N THR A 66 -12.72 -19.35 24.09
CA THR A 66 -11.82 -19.27 25.26
C THR A 66 -11.09 -17.95 25.47
N LYS A 67 -11.13 -17.05 24.48
CA LYS A 67 -10.60 -15.68 24.57
C LYS A 67 -11.64 -14.68 24.07
N PRO A 68 -11.73 -13.48 24.68
CA PRO A 68 -12.70 -12.48 24.26
C PRO A 68 -12.41 -11.99 22.84
N VAL A 69 -13.45 -11.93 22.02
CA VAL A 69 -13.41 -11.25 20.72
C VAL A 69 -13.69 -9.77 20.93
N PHE A 70 -12.86 -8.92 20.36
CA PHE A 70 -13.01 -7.47 20.49
C PHE A 70 -14.00 -6.92 19.45
N HIS A 71 -15.23 -6.63 19.89
CA HIS A 71 -16.34 -6.21 19.02
C HIS A 71 -16.39 -4.69 18.77
N LYS A 72 -16.17 -3.87 19.80
CA LYS A 72 -16.37 -2.41 19.74
C LYS A 72 -15.10 -1.68 19.29
N LYS A 73 -14.82 -1.69 17.98
CA LYS A 73 -13.68 -0.96 17.39
C LYS A 73 -14.04 0.52 17.18
N ALA A 74 -13.36 1.42 17.90
CA ALA A 74 -13.53 2.86 17.72
C ALA A 74 -12.74 3.41 16.52
N LYS A 75 -11.60 2.81 16.16
CA LYS A 75 -10.75 3.27 15.06
C LYS A 75 -11.21 2.67 13.72
N THR A 76 -11.62 3.53 12.80
CA THR A 76 -12.03 3.15 11.43
C THR A 76 -10.83 2.87 10.53
N THR A 77 -9.71 3.55 10.77
CA THR A 77 -8.51 3.53 9.92
C THR A 77 -7.33 2.90 10.63
N LYS A 78 -6.34 2.45 9.83
CA LYS A 78 -5.08 1.88 10.32
C LYS A 78 -3.93 2.80 9.95
N LYS A 79 -2.88 2.83 10.79
CA LYS A 79 -1.61 3.49 10.45
C LYS A 79 -1.00 2.85 9.20
N ILE A 80 -0.74 3.66 8.17
CA ILE A 80 0.01 3.23 6.99
C ILE A 80 1.49 3.23 7.34
N VAL A 81 2.16 2.12 7.04
CA VAL A 81 3.62 2.00 7.19
C VAL A 81 4.23 1.85 5.80
N LEU A 82 5.24 2.65 5.51
CA LEU A 82 6.03 2.55 4.30
C LEU A 82 7.24 1.65 4.52
N ARG A 83 7.54 0.82 3.53
CA ARG A 83 8.79 0.06 3.44
C ARG A 83 9.70 0.78 2.47
N LEU A 84 10.83 1.27 2.97
CA LEU A 84 11.90 1.88 2.18
C LEU A 84 12.97 0.82 1.94
N GLN A 85 13.08 0.33 0.71
CA GLN A 85 14.11 -0.64 0.31
C GLN A 85 15.25 0.09 -0.39
N CYS A 86 16.46 -0.01 0.15
CA CYS A 86 17.64 0.54 -0.48
C CYS A 86 17.95 -0.19 -1.80
N GLN A 87 18.24 0.54 -2.88
CA GLN A 87 18.57 -0.08 -4.17
C GLN A 87 19.94 -0.78 -4.16
N SER A 88 20.93 -0.27 -3.42
CA SER A 88 22.28 -0.83 -3.39
C SER A 88 22.38 -2.06 -2.48
N CYS A 89 21.98 -1.94 -1.21
CA CYS A 89 22.16 -3.01 -0.22
C CYS A 89 20.90 -3.82 0.11
N LYS A 90 19.75 -3.51 -0.53
CA LYS A 90 18.45 -4.18 -0.30
C LYS A 90 17.94 -4.14 1.14
N HIS A 91 18.61 -3.44 2.05
CA HIS A 91 18.15 -3.23 3.43
C HIS A 91 16.80 -2.50 3.42
N VAL A 92 15.88 -2.96 4.26
CA VAL A 92 14.52 -2.44 4.36
C VAL A 92 14.35 -1.73 5.70
N SER A 93 13.89 -0.48 5.67
CA SER A 93 13.52 0.28 6.85
C SER A 93 12.04 0.65 6.82
N GLN A 94 11.37 0.55 7.96
CA GLN A 94 9.94 0.82 8.08
C GLN A 94 9.70 2.22 8.64
N HIS A 95 8.84 2.99 7.98
CA HIS A 95 8.52 4.36 8.35
C HIS A 95 6.99 4.51 8.48
N PRO A 96 6.45 4.64 9.70
CA PRO A 96 5.04 4.94 9.88
C PRO A 96 4.75 6.40 9.50
N ILE A 97 3.65 6.64 8.79
CA ILE A 97 3.13 7.99 8.56
C ILE A 97 2.17 8.37 9.70
N LYS A 98 2.09 9.67 10.01
CA LYS A 98 1.17 10.23 11.02
C LYS A 98 -0.30 9.95 10.66
N GLU A 99 -1.14 9.80 11.69
CA GLU A 99 -2.53 9.37 11.54
C GLU A 99 -3.44 10.34 10.77
N GLU A 100 -3.13 11.62 10.82
CA GLU A 100 -3.97 12.69 10.28
C GLU A 100 -4.00 12.74 8.75
N TRP A 101 -2.92 12.32 8.10
CA TRP A 101 -2.72 12.52 6.66
C TRP A 101 -3.58 11.59 5.79
N TYR A 102 -3.97 10.41 6.28
CA TYR A 102 -4.61 9.37 5.45
C TYR A 102 -6.14 9.37 5.49
N LYS A 103 -6.79 10.26 6.25
CA LYS A 103 -8.26 10.25 6.44
C LYS A 103 -9.05 10.42 5.14
N LEU A 104 -8.38 10.73 4.03
CA LEU A 104 -8.97 11.05 2.74
C LEU A 104 -9.05 9.89 1.75
N GLY A 105 -8.39 8.75 1.99
CA GLY A 105 -8.84 7.51 1.33
C GLY A 105 -8.76 7.40 -0.19
N LEU A 106 -7.73 7.89 -0.88
CA LEU A 106 -7.17 7.21 -2.07
C LEU A 106 -5.65 7.43 -2.10
N TRP A 107 -4.92 6.34 -2.29
CA TRP A 107 -3.47 6.33 -2.43
C TRP A 107 -3.17 5.88 -3.86
N GLU A 108 -2.83 6.82 -4.73
CA GLU A 108 -2.26 6.49 -6.02
C GLU A 108 -0.74 6.55 -5.98
N TYR A 109 -0.14 5.50 -6.53
CA TYR A 109 1.29 5.30 -6.63
C TYR A 109 1.74 6.02 -7.91
N VAL A 110 2.09 7.31 -7.84
CA VAL A 110 2.47 8.11 -9.02
C VAL A 110 3.85 7.76 -9.56
N ASP A 111 3.93 7.27 -10.80
CA ASP A 111 5.19 7.16 -11.51
C ASP A 111 5.65 8.57 -11.85
N MET A 112 6.78 9.03 -11.30
CA MET A 112 7.51 10.18 -11.85
C MET A 112 8.34 9.73 -13.07
N ALA A 113 7.69 9.03 -14.00
CA ALA A 113 8.27 8.76 -15.31
C ALA A 113 7.30 9.29 -16.36
N VAL A 114 7.82 10.21 -17.17
CA VAL A 114 7.21 10.81 -18.36
C VAL A 114 6.36 12.06 -18.09
N TYR A 115 6.97 13.24 -18.22
CA TYR A 115 6.70 14.17 -19.33
C TYR A 115 7.67 15.37 -19.30
N VAL A 116 8.92 15.19 -19.73
CA VAL A 116 9.57 16.24 -20.53
C VAL A 116 9.01 16.07 -21.93
N GLY A 117 8.31 17.09 -22.42
CA GLY A 117 7.46 16.99 -23.58
C GLY A 117 8.21 16.67 -24.87
N THR A 118 7.57 15.85 -25.69
CA THR A 118 7.35 16.17 -27.11
C THR A 118 6.01 15.56 -27.50
N PHE A 119 5.19 16.43 -28.06
CA PHE A 119 3.84 16.24 -28.56
C PHE A 119 3.92 15.61 -29.95
N VAL A 120 3.35 14.41 -30.15
CA VAL A 120 2.74 14.04 -31.45
C VAL A 120 1.51 13.16 -31.18
N PRO A 121 0.29 13.63 -31.51
CA PRO A 121 -0.95 12.88 -31.42
C PRO A 121 -1.28 12.14 -32.74
N THR A 122 -2.29 11.25 -32.64
CA THR A 122 -2.99 10.46 -33.69
C THR A 122 -2.23 9.17 -34.12
N ASP A 123 -2.79 7.95 -34.03
CA ASP A 123 -4.12 7.47 -34.43
C ASP A 123 -4.65 6.41 -33.42
N PHE A 124 -5.88 6.52 -32.89
CA PHE A 124 -7.13 5.99 -33.48
C PHE A 124 -7.02 4.56 -34.09
N ARG A 125 -7.37 3.55 -33.26
CA ARG A 125 -8.22 2.33 -33.47
C ARG A 125 -8.28 1.67 -34.88
N PRO A 126 -8.55 0.33 -35.04
CA PRO A 126 -9.48 -0.47 -34.21
C PRO A 126 -9.15 -1.98 -34.03
N TYR A 127 -10.02 -2.62 -33.23
CA TYR A 127 -10.31 -4.05 -33.21
C TYR A 127 -10.49 -4.66 -34.61
N THR A 128 -9.96 -5.86 -34.84
CA THR A 128 -10.54 -6.83 -35.77
C THR A 128 -10.68 -8.18 -35.10
N ALA A 129 -11.93 -8.66 -35.09
CA ALA A 129 -12.29 -10.05 -34.90
C ALA A 129 -11.99 -10.86 -36.19
N LEU A 130 -12.16 -12.18 -36.09
CA LEU A 130 -12.04 -13.25 -37.10
C LEU A 130 -10.63 -13.84 -37.33
N ASN A 131 -10.41 -15.07 -36.86
CA ASN A 131 -10.67 -16.23 -37.71
C ASN A 131 -10.73 -17.54 -36.91
N ILE A 132 -11.86 -18.23 -37.09
CA ILE A 132 -12.11 -19.62 -36.77
C ILE A 132 -11.30 -20.47 -37.77
N HIS A 133 -10.56 -21.46 -37.28
CA HIS A 133 -10.02 -22.55 -38.11
C HIS A 133 -10.40 -23.87 -37.44
N ALA A 134 -11.22 -24.63 -38.16
CA ALA A 134 -11.46 -26.08 -38.18
C ALA A 134 -12.96 -26.39 -38.26
#